data_AF-A0A929URC6-F1
#
_entry.id   AF-A0A929URC6-F1
#
_cell.length_a   1.000
_cell.length_b   1.000
_cell.length_c   1.000
_cell.angle_alpha   90.00
_cell.angle_beta   90.00
_cell.angle_gamma   90.00
#
_symmetry.space_group_name_H-M   'P 1'
#
loop_
_entity.id
_entity.type
_entity.pdbx_description
1 polymer ?
#
loop_
_entity_poly.entity_id
_entity_poly.type
_entity_poly.pdbx_seq_one_letter_code
_entity_poly.pdbx_strand_id
1 'polypeptide(L)'
;MNNNILFYDGTNCIDSITSGSVQLAGDDNEQKALNFFMQKGLNLAQAAGIIGNLSRESGLKPNIREGGQTVDDNYTPENGVGFGIAQWTFTARQQPLVEHMKSLGVPITDFGGQLGFIWKELEGQYLSTLNKLRSTDDPVQAAVIFHNGYEGSADSEAAIANNRGGDAKKVYDKYKDAPALSGASASQELSQPGGSPDSSANRGIGKVYIVGDSITEGAESEYQSKLKEAGASDIKISASVGSNLDSAGSTGTHSSGIDSIKADKDYIKEANTIIVAHGTNNLSHTRSGDSAIRDAIKSIKDSGTNGKIYWVDSAITSSGPSQYHKIVGDVNKSIHNNSSSGYSVISWAKEVDPNYNPTSGEGPLKHNSDLISSDGIHPTSKGSKKLVDLVVSKIKSGGSSNKNNSEECKDDSKSSGNFAETLKQYAWDKFKGLDKEAREEYKEAVKKAQSEGIYTGSQRYPGIDCGAFVTLLILNSGFDKEFNYGGKLSGGAGNTLTQEKWMKENWQSLGSGNEISPEQLQPGDVAINETHTFIYVGEVEGFESKIASASWDERAPMADTSQQPTDPKFRWYRKK
;
A
#
# COMPACT_ATOMS: atom_id res chain seq x y z
N MET A 1 49.10 28.80 -3.85
CA MET A 1 49.49 27.91 -2.73
C MET A 1 48.29 27.03 -2.48
N ASN A 2 48.52 25.71 -2.52
CA ASN A 2 47.68 24.58 -2.10
C ASN A 2 46.87 24.87 -0.83
N ASN A 3 45.82 24.17 -0.40
CA ASN A 3 45.00 23.04 -0.83
C ASN A 3 43.94 22.94 0.31
N ASN A 4 42.68 22.60 0.02
CA ASN A 4 42.13 21.31 0.44
C ASN A 4 40.69 21.18 0.00
N ILE A 5 40.51 20.26 -0.94
CA ILE A 5 39.28 19.50 -1.13
C ILE A 5 39.06 18.71 0.16
N LEU A 6 37.92 18.90 0.82
CA LEU A 6 37.34 17.89 1.69
C LEU A 6 36.12 17.33 0.97
N PHE A 7 36.27 16.10 0.48
CA PHE A 7 35.17 15.21 0.15
C PHE A 7 34.26 15.13 1.38
N TYR A 8 32.96 15.34 1.21
CA TYR A 8 32.01 14.93 2.25
C TYR A 8 31.81 13.42 2.11
N ASP A 9 32.28 12.73 3.14
CA ASP A 9 32.17 11.29 3.37
C ASP A 9 30.72 10.91 3.71
N GLY A 10 30.26 9.80 3.13
CA GLY A 10 28.92 9.23 3.28
C GLY A 10 28.71 8.49 4.61
N THR A 11 29.37 8.92 5.67
CA THR A 11 29.26 8.35 7.02
C THR A 11 29.41 9.45 8.06
N ASN A 12 28.31 10.16 8.29
CA ASN A 12 27.99 10.70 9.60
C ASN A 12 26.48 10.49 9.80
N CYS A 13 26.16 9.29 10.27
CA CYS A 13 24.93 9.06 10.99
C CYS A 13 24.89 10.12 12.10
N ILE A 14 23.85 10.95 12.09
CA ILE A 14 23.56 11.89 13.16
C ILE A 14 23.16 11.03 14.37
N ASP A 15 24.16 10.60 15.13
CA ASP A 15 23.96 10.19 16.51
C ASP A 15 23.68 11.44 17.34
N SER A 16 22.63 11.33 18.16
CA SER A 16 22.10 12.30 19.12
C SER A 16 21.17 13.38 18.56
N ILE A 17 19.85 13.12 18.61
CA ILE A 17 18.87 14.16 18.95
C ILE A 17 17.84 13.57 19.93
N THR A 18 18.06 13.90 21.20
CA THR A 18 17.07 14.20 22.26
C THR A 18 15.65 14.48 21.79
N SER A 19 14.64 14.00 22.54
CA SER A 19 13.24 14.41 22.40
C SER A 19 13.07 15.91 22.13
N GLY A 20 12.32 16.28 21.08
CA GLY A 20 11.75 17.62 20.87
C GLY A 20 12.34 18.44 19.73
N SER A 21 12.01 18.11 18.47
CA SER A 21 11.84 19.05 17.34
C SER A 21 11.70 18.27 16.02
N VAL A 22 10.80 18.70 15.13
CA VAL A 22 10.68 18.14 13.77
C VAL A 22 11.85 18.67 12.94
N GLN A 23 12.81 17.82 12.59
CA GLN A 23 13.96 18.21 11.78
C GLN A 23 13.57 18.24 10.29
N LEU A 24 13.50 19.44 9.70
CA LEU A 24 13.20 19.65 8.28
C LEU A 24 14.49 19.96 7.50
N ALA A 25 14.64 19.41 6.31
CA ALA A 25 15.74 19.72 5.40
C ALA A 25 15.58 21.15 4.81
N GLY A 26 16.68 21.91 4.70
CA GLY A 26 16.73 23.24 4.07
C GLY A 26 17.34 24.34 4.95
N ASP A 27 17.91 25.36 4.30
CA ASP A 27 18.65 26.45 4.97
C ASP A 27 17.73 27.59 5.47
N ASP A 28 16.55 27.74 4.88
CA ASP A 28 15.55 28.74 5.26
C ASP A 28 14.13 28.13 5.45
N ASN A 29 13.21 28.91 6.02
CA ASN A 29 11.84 28.46 6.30
C ASN A 29 11.02 28.19 5.03
N GLU A 30 11.34 28.85 3.92
CA GLU A 30 10.70 28.63 2.62
C GLU A 30 11.04 27.24 2.09
N GLN A 31 12.32 26.89 2.09
CA GLN A 31 12.81 25.58 1.67
C GLN A 31 12.32 24.48 2.61
N LYS A 32 12.31 24.71 3.93
CA LYS A 32 11.77 23.76 4.91
C LYS A 32 10.28 23.47 4.70
N ALA A 33 9.47 24.50 4.47
CA ALA A 33 8.05 24.33 4.16
C ALA A 33 7.83 23.63 2.83
N LEU A 34 8.61 23.98 1.81
CA LEU A 34 8.55 23.35 0.49
C LEU A 34 8.86 21.85 0.56
N ASN A 35 9.96 21.51 1.25
CA ASN A 35 10.33 20.12 1.49
C ASN A 35 9.25 19.37 2.25
N PHE A 36 8.69 19.96 3.31
CA PHE A 36 7.64 19.35 4.09
C PHE A 36 6.42 18.98 3.23
N PHE A 37 5.86 19.93 2.47
CA PHE A 37 4.67 19.67 1.67
C PHE A 37 4.93 18.75 0.47
N MET A 38 6.12 18.80 -0.12
CA MET A 38 6.51 17.88 -1.18
C MET A 38 6.70 16.44 -0.65
N GLN A 39 7.23 16.27 0.56
CA GLN A 39 7.30 14.95 1.24
C GLN A 39 5.91 14.39 1.58
N LYS A 40 4.91 15.25 1.71
CA LYS A 40 3.49 14.85 1.84
C LYS A 40 2.83 14.48 0.50
N GLY A 41 3.60 14.47 -0.59
CA GLY A 41 3.15 14.04 -1.92
C GLY A 41 2.57 15.15 -2.79
N LEU A 42 2.76 16.42 -2.44
CA LEU A 42 2.42 17.55 -3.32
C LEU A 42 3.56 17.79 -4.32
N ASN A 43 3.22 18.23 -5.53
CA ASN A 43 4.23 18.68 -6.48
C ASN A 43 4.71 20.11 -6.17
N LEU A 44 5.74 20.57 -6.90
CA LEU A 44 6.33 21.88 -6.67
C LEU A 44 5.33 23.03 -6.82
N ALA A 45 4.43 23.00 -7.80
CA ALA A 45 3.42 24.05 -8.01
C ALA A 45 2.42 24.10 -6.84
N GLN A 46 1.97 22.93 -6.38
CA GLN A 46 1.03 22.80 -5.28
C GLN A 46 1.62 23.28 -3.96
N ALA A 47 2.86 22.86 -3.65
CA ALA A 47 3.57 23.29 -2.46
C ALA A 47 3.89 24.80 -2.52
N ALA A 48 4.30 25.31 -3.68
CA ALA A 48 4.52 26.74 -3.90
C ALA A 48 3.23 27.56 -3.69
N GLY A 49 2.06 27.03 -4.08
CA GLY A 49 0.75 27.65 -3.82
C GLY A 49 0.45 27.85 -2.33
N ILE A 50 0.77 26.86 -1.50
CA ILE A 50 0.65 26.97 -0.04
C ILE A 50 1.63 28.01 0.48
N ILE A 51 2.91 27.93 0.08
CA ILE A 51 3.96 28.83 0.56
C ILE A 51 3.71 30.29 0.19
N GLY A 52 3.18 30.55 -1.02
CA GLY A 52 2.81 31.89 -1.45
C GLY A 52 1.78 32.54 -0.53
N ASN A 53 0.83 31.76 0.01
CA ASN A 53 -0.10 32.22 1.02
C ASN A 53 0.58 32.46 2.37
N LEU A 54 1.30 31.48 2.91
CA LEU A 54 1.95 31.59 4.21
C LEU A 54 3.01 32.73 4.26
N SER A 55 3.65 33.01 3.13
CA SER A 55 4.57 34.13 2.97
C SER A 55 3.87 35.48 3.14
N ARG A 56 2.62 35.60 2.70
CA ARG A 56 1.80 36.81 2.91
C ARG A 56 1.27 36.90 4.32
N GLU A 57 0.88 35.77 4.91
CA GLU A 57 0.35 35.73 6.26
C GLU A 57 1.39 36.13 7.31
N SER A 58 2.63 35.64 7.17
CA SER A 58 3.63 35.78 8.25
C SER A 58 5.07 36.01 7.77
N GLY A 59 5.31 35.94 6.45
CA GLY A 59 6.67 35.79 5.93
C GLY A 59 7.31 34.46 6.35
N LEU A 60 6.49 33.41 6.53
CA LEU A 60 6.91 32.08 7.01
C LEU A 60 7.57 32.12 8.39
N LYS A 61 7.18 33.07 9.24
CA LYS A 61 7.70 33.20 10.60
C LYS A 61 6.68 32.64 11.60
N PRO A 62 7.03 31.59 12.35
CA PRO A 62 6.07 30.91 13.22
C PRO A 62 5.72 31.70 14.49
N ASN A 63 6.45 32.76 14.81
CA ASN A 63 6.27 33.55 16.02
C ASN A 63 5.64 34.93 15.75
N ILE A 64 4.97 35.13 14.61
CA ILE A 64 4.32 36.40 14.28
C ILE A 64 2.88 36.43 14.81
N ARG A 65 2.58 37.47 15.57
CA ARG A 65 1.24 37.91 15.95
C ARG A 65 0.77 39.01 14.99
N GLU A 66 -0.52 39.06 14.72
CA GLU A 66 -1.18 40.10 13.94
C GLU A 66 -0.72 41.50 14.39
N GLY A 67 -0.41 42.36 13.43
CA GLY A 67 0.29 43.63 13.66
C GLY A 67 1.82 43.54 13.57
N GLY A 68 2.39 42.35 13.34
CA GLY A 68 3.81 42.14 13.02
C GLY A 68 4.73 42.00 14.23
N GLN A 69 4.16 41.86 15.43
CA GLN A 69 4.95 41.64 16.65
C GLN A 69 5.41 40.19 16.74
N THR A 70 6.66 39.97 17.17
CA THR A 70 7.17 38.65 17.50
C THR A 70 6.81 38.29 18.94
N VAL A 71 6.38 37.05 19.16
CA VAL A 71 6.05 36.51 20.49
C VAL A 71 7.04 35.43 20.93
N ASP A 72 7.04 35.09 22.21
CA ASP A 72 7.87 34.03 22.79
C ASP A 72 7.23 32.62 22.67
N ASP A 73 8.03 31.61 22.98
CA ASP A 73 7.70 30.18 22.86
C ASP A 73 6.54 29.71 23.73
N ASN A 74 6.18 30.47 24.78
CA ASN A 74 5.10 30.17 25.71
C ASN A 74 3.85 31.02 25.44
N TYR A 75 3.82 31.75 24.32
CA TYR A 75 2.69 32.59 23.95
C TYR A 75 1.37 31.81 23.93
N THR A 76 0.30 32.46 24.39
CA THR A 76 -1.05 31.91 24.31
C THR A 76 -1.83 32.70 23.26
N PRO A 77 -2.25 32.07 22.14
CA PRO A 77 -3.04 32.74 21.12
C PRO A 77 -4.30 33.40 21.68
N GLU A 78 -4.54 34.64 21.24
CA GLU A 78 -5.67 35.46 21.66
C GLU A 78 -6.81 35.37 20.64
N ASN A 79 -8.04 35.16 21.11
CA ASN A 79 -9.19 35.10 20.21
C ASN A 79 -9.38 36.43 19.46
N GLY A 80 -9.52 36.36 18.14
CA GLY A 80 -9.67 37.52 17.26
C GLY A 80 -8.35 38.15 16.82
N VAL A 81 -7.21 37.53 17.13
CA VAL A 81 -5.87 38.01 16.75
C VAL A 81 -5.14 36.90 16.00
N GLY A 82 -4.72 37.16 14.75
CA GLY A 82 -3.91 36.22 13.98
C GLY A 82 -2.59 35.83 14.65
N PHE A 83 -2.22 34.55 14.58
CA PHE A 83 -0.96 34.04 15.11
C PHE A 83 -0.36 32.96 14.19
N GLY A 84 0.98 32.93 14.11
CA GLY A 84 1.73 31.85 13.46
C GLY A 84 1.74 31.92 11.94
N ILE A 85 2.27 30.87 11.30
CA ILE A 85 2.56 30.89 9.86
C ILE A 85 1.34 31.09 8.97
N ALA A 86 0.16 30.63 9.41
CA ALA A 86 -1.13 30.75 8.73
C ALA A 86 -2.09 31.74 9.42
N GLN A 87 -1.57 32.58 10.33
CA GLN A 87 -2.34 33.61 11.05
C GLN A 87 -3.67 33.11 11.65
N TRP A 88 -3.65 31.99 12.37
CA TRP A 88 -4.85 31.43 13.02
C TRP A 88 -5.51 32.45 13.96
N THR A 89 -6.68 32.98 13.58
CA THR A 89 -7.31 34.16 14.23
C THR A 89 -8.30 33.83 15.34
N PHE A 90 -9.05 32.73 15.20
CA PHE A 90 -10.16 32.42 16.11
C PHE A 90 -9.85 31.24 17.02
N THR A 91 -10.39 31.25 18.24
CA THR A 91 -10.21 30.17 19.22
C THR A 91 -10.52 28.79 18.66
N ALA A 92 -11.52 28.67 17.78
CA ALA A 92 -11.90 27.41 17.14
C ALA A 92 -10.77 26.74 16.35
N ARG A 93 -9.78 27.49 15.84
CA ARG A 93 -8.57 26.95 15.18
C ARG A 93 -7.32 27.07 16.05
N GLN A 94 -7.23 28.11 16.88
CA GLN A 94 -6.11 28.31 17.79
C GLN A 94 -6.02 27.25 18.89
N GLN A 95 -7.15 26.81 19.47
CA GLN A 95 -7.14 25.78 20.50
C GLN A 95 -6.64 24.43 19.96
N PRO A 96 -7.15 23.91 18.82
CA PRO A 96 -6.59 22.69 18.21
C PRO A 96 -5.12 22.82 17.81
N LEU A 97 -4.65 24.02 17.43
CA LEU A 97 -3.22 24.29 17.22
C LEU A 97 -2.45 24.11 18.52
N VAL A 98 -2.85 24.78 19.61
CA VAL A 98 -2.18 24.67 20.92
C VAL A 98 -2.14 23.22 21.40
N GLU A 99 -3.24 22.49 21.26
CA GLU A 99 -3.32 21.06 21.59
C GLU A 99 -2.38 20.21 20.72
N HIS A 100 -2.27 20.52 19.43
CA HIS A 100 -1.32 19.86 18.55
C HIS A 100 0.13 20.11 18.97
N MET A 101 0.53 21.35 19.22
CA MET A 101 1.90 21.68 19.65
C MET A 101 2.24 21.01 20.98
N LYS A 102 1.30 21.00 21.94
CA LYS A 102 1.44 20.27 23.21
C LYS A 102 1.62 18.77 23.00
N SER A 103 0.84 18.17 22.09
CA SER A 103 0.95 16.73 21.79
C SER A 103 2.32 16.34 21.21
N LEU A 104 2.97 17.28 20.53
CA LEU A 104 4.32 17.12 19.97
C LEU A 104 5.43 17.46 20.99
N GLY A 105 5.07 18.04 22.14
CA GLY A 105 6.05 18.49 23.14
C GLY A 105 6.94 19.64 22.66
N VAL A 106 6.46 20.46 21.72
CA VAL A 106 7.22 21.58 21.14
C VAL A 106 6.56 22.93 21.47
N PRO A 107 7.33 24.05 21.45
CA PRO A 107 6.79 25.39 21.60
C PRO A 107 5.68 25.74 20.61
N ILE A 108 4.79 26.66 20.98
CA ILE A 108 3.72 27.14 20.07
C ILE A 108 4.28 27.82 18.81
N THR A 109 5.52 28.29 18.88
CA THR A 109 6.33 28.95 17.85
C THR A 109 7.18 27.97 17.02
N ASP A 110 7.08 26.66 17.24
CA ASP A 110 7.86 25.68 16.46
C ASP A 110 7.35 25.62 15.01
N PHE A 111 8.26 25.84 14.07
CA PHE A 111 7.91 25.92 12.64
C PHE A 111 7.41 24.58 12.08
N GLY A 112 8.06 23.47 12.48
CA GLY A 112 7.71 22.14 12.00
C GLY A 112 6.38 21.65 12.55
N GLY A 113 6.10 21.92 13.83
CA GLY A 113 4.81 21.64 14.46
C GLY A 113 3.67 22.45 13.84
N GLN A 114 3.89 23.73 13.51
CA GLN A 114 2.88 24.54 12.82
C GLN A 114 2.60 24.02 11.39
N LEU A 115 3.62 23.60 10.65
CA LEU A 115 3.44 22.93 9.34
C LEU A 115 2.68 21.60 9.49
N GLY A 116 2.99 20.83 10.53
CA GLY A 116 2.27 19.62 10.92
C GLY A 116 0.78 19.87 11.17
N PHE A 117 0.45 20.98 11.83
CA PHE A 117 -0.94 21.35 12.07
C PHE A 117 -1.68 21.73 10.78
N ILE A 118 -1.06 22.51 9.88
CA ILE A 118 -1.63 22.81 8.55
C ILE A 118 -1.97 21.50 7.82
N TRP A 119 -1.04 20.55 7.81
CA TRP A 119 -1.25 19.26 7.16
C TRP A 119 -2.39 18.47 7.79
N LYS A 120 -2.45 18.40 9.13
CA LYS A 120 -3.55 17.77 9.87
C LYS A 120 -4.91 18.38 9.51
N GLU A 121 -4.99 19.71 9.38
CA GLU A 121 -6.20 20.40 8.97
C GLU A 121 -6.58 20.08 7.51
N LEU A 122 -5.62 20.05 6.60
CA LEU A 122 -5.80 19.69 5.19
C LEU A 122 -6.27 18.25 4.98
N GLU A 123 -5.79 17.29 5.76
CA GLU A 123 -6.25 15.89 5.68
C GLU A 123 -7.61 15.66 6.34
N GLY A 124 -8.01 16.56 7.25
CA GLY A 124 -9.28 16.51 7.95
C GLY A 124 -10.34 17.39 7.31
N GLN A 125 -10.70 18.47 8.01
CA GLN A 125 -11.83 19.33 7.66
C GLN A 125 -11.65 20.07 6.32
N TYR A 126 -10.42 20.23 5.83
CA TYR A 126 -10.12 20.89 4.55
C TYR A 126 -9.74 19.90 3.42
N LEU A 127 -10.14 18.63 3.53
CA LEU A 127 -9.82 17.60 2.52
C LEU A 127 -10.31 17.96 1.11
N SER A 128 -11.43 18.66 0.98
CA SER A 128 -11.90 19.17 -0.32
C SER A 128 -10.91 20.15 -0.94
N THR A 129 -10.32 21.04 -0.12
CA THR A 129 -9.27 21.99 -0.53
C THR A 129 -8.02 21.24 -0.97
N LEU A 130 -7.58 20.24 -0.17
CA LEU A 130 -6.42 19.42 -0.50
C LEU A 130 -6.60 18.65 -1.82
N ASN A 131 -7.79 18.08 -2.07
CA ASN A 131 -8.09 17.37 -3.32
C ASN A 131 -8.10 18.31 -4.53
N LYS A 132 -8.65 19.52 -4.39
CA LYS A 132 -8.57 20.54 -5.44
C LYS A 132 -7.13 20.97 -5.69
N LEU A 133 -6.34 21.17 -4.63
CA LEU A 133 -4.93 21.51 -4.74
C LEU A 133 -4.16 20.44 -5.52
N ARG A 134 -4.40 19.16 -5.23
CA ARG A 134 -3.80 18.01 -5.93
C ARG A 134 -4.17 17.90 -7.42
N SER A 135 -5.21 18.60 -7.86
CA SER A 135 -5.68 18.58 -9.26
C SER A 135 -5.11 19.70 -10.13
N THR A 136 -4.26 20.59 -9.58
CA THR A 136 -3.63 21.67 -10.32
C THR A 136 -2.11 21.54 -10.35
N ASP A 137 -1.53 21.96 -11.47
CA ASP A 137 -0.09 22.07 -11.70
C ASP A 137 0.35 23.54 -11.91
N ASP A 138 -0.55 24.50 -11.72
CA ASP A 138 -0.27 25.93 -11.81
C ASP A 138 -0.08 26.52 -10.40
N PRO A 139 1.10 27.09 -10.06
CA PRO A 139 1.34 27.67 -8.74
C PRO A 139 0.39 28.83 -8.41
N VAL A 140 -0.07 29.59 -9.42
CA VAL A 140 -1.03 30.69 -9.20
C VAL A 140 -2.39 30.12 -8.80
N GLN A 141 -2.91 29.17 -9.57
CA GLN A 141 -4.17 28.49 -9.25
C GLN A 141 -4.10 27.72 -7.91
N ALA A 142 -2.97 27.10 -7.60
CA ALA A 142 -2.75 26.44 -6.31
C ALA A 142 -2.87 27.42 -5.15
N ALA A 143 -2.30 28.62 -5.28
CA ALA A 143 -2.44 29.67 -4.28
C ALA A 143 -3.88 30.14 -4.10
N VAL A 144 -4.64 30.28 -5.20
CA VAL A 144 -6.06 30.65 -5.16
C VAL A 144 -6.90 29.55 -4.48
N ILE A 145 -6.65 28.27 -4.81
CA ILE A 145 -7.35 27.14 -4.19
C ILE A 145 -7.10 27.09 -2.69
N PHE A 146 -5.83 27.20 -2.27
CA PHE A 146 -5.47 27.20 -0.86
C PHE A 146 -6.08 28.40 -0.15
N HIS A 147 -6.02 29.60 -0.75
CA HIS A 147 -6.62 30.80 -0.17
C HIS A 147 -8.13 30.63 0.06
N ASN A 148 -8.88 30.26 -0.97
CA ASN A 148 -10.34 30.15 -0.91
C ASN A 148 -10.80 29.04 0.04
N GLY A 149 -9.98 27.99 0.18
CA GLY A 149 -10.32 26.83 0.97
C GLY A 149 -9.80 26.85 2.41
N TYR A 150 -8.72 27.57 2.73
CA TYR A 150 -8.00 27.46 4.00
C TYR A 150 -7.76 28.79 4.73
N GLU A 151 -7.43 29.88 4.01
CA GLU A 151 -7.16 31.20 4.60
C GLU A 151 -8.44 32.06 4.69
N GLY A 152 -9.18 32.20 3.58
CA GLY A 152 -10.52 32.78 3.54
C GLY A 152 -10.59 34.29 3.83
N SER A 153 -9.91 35.14 3.05
CA SER A 153 -10.05 36.61 3.14
C SER A 153 -11.18 37.14 2.25
N ALA A 154 -11.54 38.41 2.44
CA ALA A 154 -12.53 39.11 1.60
C ALA A 154 -11.94 39.68 0.29
N ASP A 155 -10.68 39.40 -0.01
CA ASP A 155 -10.02 39.88 -1.22
C ASP A 155 -10.69 39.33 -2.48
N SER A 156 -10.70 40.13 -3.55
CA SER A 156 -11.15 39.65 -4.86
C SER A 156 -10.25 38.54 -5.39
N GLU A 157 -10.80 37.61 -6.17
CA GLU A 157 -10.02 36.53 -6.81
C GLU A 157 -8.84 37.06 -7.64
N ALA A 158 -9.03 38.20 -8.33
CA ALA A 158 -7.96 38.87 -9.06
C ALA A 158 -6.83 39.39 -8.13
N ALA A 159 -7.17 39.93 -6.96
CA ALA A 159 -6.18 40.37 -5.98
C ALA A 159 -5.43 39.17 -5.37
N ILE A 160 -6.14 38.06 -5.11
CA ILE A 160 -5.54 36.81 -4.61
C ILE A 160 -4.56 36.24 -5.64
N ALA A 161 -4.98 36.11 -6.90
CA ALA A 161 -4.14 35.61 -7.98
C ALA A 161 -2.90 36.50 -8.21
N ASN A 162 -3.07 37.83 -8.20
CA ASN A 162 -1.96 38.76 -8.41
C ASN A 162 -0.97 38.78 -7.24
N ASN A 163 -1.46 38.77 -6.00
CA ASN A 163 -0.61 38.89 -4.82
C ASN A 163 -0.07 37.53 -4.38
N ARG A 164 -0.95 36.63 -3.92
CA ARG A 164 -0.59 35.31 -3.37
C ARG A 164 -0.17 34.35 -4.47
N GLY A 165 -0.88 34.36 -5.60
CA GLY A 165 -0.46 33.63 -6.79
C GLY A 165 0.86 34.16 -7.37
N GLY A 166 1.06 35.48 -7.35
CA GLY A 166 2.34 36.10 -7.72
C GLY A 166 3.51 35.62 -6.85
N ASP A 167 3.32 35.48 -5.54
CA ASP A 167 4.36 34.96 -4.65
C ASP A 167 4.56 33.45 -4.80
N ALA A 168 3.49 32.67 -4.97
CA ALA A 168 3.59 31.25 -5.31
C ALA A 168 4.38 31.05 -6.60
N LYS A 169 4.15 31.89 -7.61
CA LYS A 169 4.93 31.87 -8.86
C LYS A 169 6.41 32.17 -8.63
N LYS A 170 6.75 33.14 -7.78
CA LYS A 170 8.17 33.42 -7.44
C LYS A 170 8.84 32.22 -6.77
N VAL A 171 8.16 31.57 -5.83
CA VAL A 171 8.67 30.35 -5.18
C VAL A 171 8.85 29.24 -6.21
N TYR A 172 7.84 28.98 -7.05
CA TYR A 172 7.93 27.99 -8.11
C TYR A 172 9.11 28.28 -9.06
N ASP A 173 9.23 29.51 -9.55
CA ASP A 173 10.31 29.93 -10.45
C ASP A 173 11.70 29.80 -9.82
N LYS A 174 11.80 30.00 -8.50
CA LYS A 174 13.05 29.84 -7.74
C LYS A 174 13.54 28.39 -7.68
N TYR A 175 12.62 27.42 -7.59
CA TYR A 175 12.96 26.01 -7.37
C TYR A 175 12.68 25.07 -8.56
N LYS A 176 11.99 25.52 -9.62
CA LYS A 176 11.65 24.68 -10.78
C LYS A 176 12.85 24.11 -11.52
N ASP A 177 13.98 24.80 -11.45
CA ASP A 177 15.24 24.40 -12.09
C ASP A 177 16.28 23.88 -11.07
N ALA A 178 15.92 23.77 -9.78
CA ALA A 178 16.81 23.29 -8.74
C ALA A 178 17.01 21.76 -8.86
N PRO A 179 18.23 21.23 -8.63
CA PRO A 179 18.44 19.79 -8.49
C PRO A 179 17.51 19.24 -7.40
N ALA A 180 17.04 17.98 -7.55
CA ALA A 180 16.25 17.34 -6.51
C ALA A 180 16.96 17.50 -5.16
N LEU A 181 16.25 18.13 -4.22
CA LEU A 181 16.81 18.66 -2.99
C LEU A 181 17.48 17.53 -2.20
N SER A 182 18.79 17.65 -1.97
CA SER A 182 19.58 16.67 -1.21
C SER A 182 19.01 16.54 0.21
N GLY A 183 18.44 15.38 0.52
CA GLY A 183 17.74 15.10 1.78
C GLY A 183 16.25 14.80 1.64
N ALA A 184 15.66 14.97 0.44
CA ALA A 184 14.35 14.42 0.11
C ALA A 184 14.53 13.15 -0.73
N SER A 185 14.30 11.98 -0.14
CA SER A 185 14.13 10.75 -0.95
C SER A 185 12.78 10.79 -1.65
N ALA A 186 12.69 11.58 -2.72
CA ALA A 186 11.73 11.39 -3.80
C ALA A 186 12.43 10.56 -4.90
N SER A 187 11.68 9.65 -5.54
CA SER A 187 12.21 8.80 -6.62
C SER A 187 12.78 9.63 -7.77
N GLN A 188 13.77 9.07 -8.46
CA GLN A 188 14.65 9.68 -9.47
C GLN A 188 13.97 10.41 -10.66
N GLU A 189 12.64 10.38 -10.79
CA GLU A 189 11.92 11.02 -11.91
C GLU A 189 11.59 12.51 -11.69
N LEU A 190 11.80 13.07 -10.49
CA LEU A 190 11.45 14.47 -10.18
C LEU A 190 12.61 15.49 -10.31
N SER A 191 13.73 15.11 -10.94
CA SER A 191 14.97 15.91 -10.95
C SER A 191 15.42 16.46 -12.31
N GLN A 192 14.57 16.45 -13.35
CA GLN A 192 14.94 16.94 -14.69
C GLN A 192 13.98 18.05 -15.17
N PRO A 193 14.43 19.32 -15.20
CA PRO A 193 13.69 20.42 -15.79
C PRO A 193 14.19 20.69 -17.22
N GLY A 194 13.31 20.53 -18.21
CA GLY A 194 13.59 20.98 -19.59
C GLY A 194 12.82 20.24 -20.68
N GLY A 195 11.73 20.83 -21.17
CA GLY A 195 11.03 20.40 -22.39
C GLY A 195 9.52 20.65 -22.38
N SER A 196 9.12 21.82 -22.89
CA SER A 196 7.74 22.33 -23.07
C SER A 196 6.88 21.46 -24.04
N PRO A 197 5.59 21.77 -24.25
CA PRO A 197 4.44 21.68 -23.35
C PRO A 197 3.41 20.68 -23.91
N ASP A 198 2.95 19.69 -23.14
CA ASP A 198 1.59 19.19 -23.38
C ASP A 198 0.96 18.54 -22.14
N SER A 199 -0.31 18.87 -22.00
CA SER A 199 -1.31 18.49 -21.02
C SER A 199 -1.20 17.06 -20.42
N SER A 200 -1.14 16.96 -19.08
CA SER A 200 -1.28 15.67 -18.38
C SER A 200 -2.33 15.70 -17.27
N ALA A 201 -3.57 15.96 -17.67
CA ALA A 201 -4.72 15.36 -16.99
C ALA A 201 -4.87 13.90 -17.45
N ASN A 202 -3.90 13.01 -17.13
CA ASN A 202 -4.04 11.54 -17.18
C ASN A 202 -2.68 10.87 -16.92
N ARG A 203 -2.46 10.24 -15.75
CA ARG A 203 -1.49 9.14 -15.71
C ARG A 203 -2.24 7.86 -16.08
N GLY A 204 -2.23 7.56 -17.37
CA GLY A 204 -2.81 6.35 -17.91
C GLY A 204 -2.01 5.09 -17.59
N ILE A 205 -2.60 3.90 -17.80
CA ILE A 205 -2.01 2.59 -17.46
C ILE A 205 -0.80 2.16 -18.30
N GLY A 206 -0.25 3.07 -19.12
CA GLY A 206 0.94 2.86 -19.94
C GLY A 206 0.72 1.89 -21.10
N LYS A 207 1.80 1.31 -21.63
CA LYS A 207 1.76 0.36 -22.75
C LYS A 207 1.27 -1.01 -22.25
N VAL A 208 0.25 -1.57 -22.89
CA VAL A 208 -0.41 -2.81 -22.47
C VAL A 208 -0.18 -3.91 -23.50
N TYR A 209 0.18 -5.10 -23.03
CA TYR A 209 0.24 -6.32 -23.82
C TYR A 209 -0.74 -7.36 -23.25
N ILE A 210 -1.52 -7.99 -24.12
CA ILE A 210 -2.44 -9.08 -23.76
C ILE A 210 -2.12 -10.30 -24.61
N VAL A 211 -1.98 -11.45 -23.96
CA VAL A 211 -1.97 -12.76 -24.63
C VAL A 211 -3.15 -13.58 -24.14
N GLY A 212 -3.90 -14.20 -25.06
CA GLY A 212 -5.11 -14.93 -24.67
C GLY A 212 -5.63 -15.91 -25.72
N ASP A 213 -6.81 -16.45 -25.44
CA ASP A 213 -7.50 -17.45 -26.27
C ASP A 213 -8.76 -16.87 -26.95
N SER A 214 -9.71 -17.71 -27.35
CA SER A 214 -10.94 -17.31 -28.04
C SER A 214 -11.81 -16.34 -27.23
N ILE A 215 -11.74 -16.36 -25.90
CA ILE A 215 -12.49 -15.40 -25.07
C ILE A 215 -11.87 -14.01 -25.21
N THR A 216 -10.54 -13.92 -25.24
CA THR A 216 -9.84 -12.64 -25.40
C THR A 216 -10.04 -12.07 -26.79
N GLU A 217 -9.99 -12.91 -27.82
CA GLU A 217 -10.28 -12.52 -29.20
C GLU A 217 -11.73 -12.01 -29.34
N GLY A 218 -12.70 -12.74 -28.77
CA GLY A 218 -14.11 -12.31 -28.77
C GLY A 218 -14.38 -11.03 -27.98
N ALA A 219 -13.50 -10.65 -27.04
CA ALA A 219 -13.60 -9.43 -26.25
C ALA A 219 -12.65 -8.31 -26.72
N GLU A 220 -11.94 -8.48 -27.84
CA GLU A 220 -10.85 -7.59 -28.26
C GLU A 220 -11.31 -6.12 -28.38
N SER A 221 -12.45 -5.88 -29.00
CA SER A 221 -12.99 -4.51 -29.16
C SER A 221 -13.28 -3.82 -27.83
N GLU A 222 -13.78 -4.58 -26.84
CA GLU A 222 -14.07 -4.05 -25.49
C GLU A 222 -12.75 -3.77 -24.74
N TYR A 223 -11.77 -4.68 -24.82
CA TYR A 223 -10.43 -4.44 -24.28
C TYR A 223 -9.78 -3.19 -24.89
N GLN A 224 -9.81 -3.04 -26.22
CA GLN A 224 -9.25 -1.86 -26.88
C GLN A 224 -9.93 -0.57 -26.41
N SER A 225 -11.27 -0.53 -26.30
CA SER A 225 -11.99 0.66 -25.84
C SER A 225 -11.65 0.99 -24.38
N LYS A 226 -11.82 0.02 -23.48
CA LYS A 226 -11.70 0.23 -22.03
C LYS A 226 -10.27 0.51 -21.57
N LEU A 227 -9.27 -0.09 -22.21
CA LEU A 227 -7.87 0.20 -21.91
C LEU A 227 -7.47 1.59 -22.43
N LYS A 228 -7.95 2.02 -23.59
CA LYS A 228 -7.77 3.42 -24.06
C LYS A 228 -8.42 4.42 -23.12
N GLU A 229 -9.66 4.16 -22.68
CA GLU A 229 -10.35 4.96 -21.64
C GLU A 229 -9.59 4.95 -20.30
N ALA A 230 -8.86 3.88 -20.02
CA ALA A 230 -7.98 3.76 -18.86
C ALA A 230 -6.62 4.47 -19.02
N GLY A 231 -6.38 5.10 -20.18
CA GLY A 231 -5.14 5.79 -20.50
C GLY A 231 -4.01 4.88 -20.94
N ALA A 232 -4.30 3.70 -21.51
CA ALA A 232 -3.27 2.93 -22.18
C ALA A 232 -2.65 3.76 -23.31
N SER A 233 -1.32 3.88 -23.32
CA SER A 233 -0.59 4.65 -24.34
C SER A 233 -0.47 3.88 -25.67
N ASP A 234 -0.43 2.56 -25.59
CA ASP A 234 -0.43 1.64 -26.72
C ASP A 234 -0.93 0.26 -26.26
N ILE A 235 -1.59 -0.50 -27.13
CA ILE A 235 -2.21 -1.79 -26.80
C ILE A 235 -1.90 -2.81 -27.89
N LYS A 236 -1.33 -3.95 -27.49
CA LYS A 236 -1.16 -5.12 -28.36
C LYS A 236 -1.89 -6.31 -27.78
N ILE A 237 -2.75 -6.93 -28.58
CA ILE A 237 -3.52 -8.13 -28.21
C ILE A 237 -3.10 -9.25 -29.16
N SER A 238 -2.50 -10.30 -28.58
CA SER A 238 -2.06 -11.50 -29.26
C SER A 238 -2.94 -12.66 -28.78
N ALA A 239 -4.13 -12.77 -29.36
CA ALA A 239 -5.10 -13.81 -29.06
C ALA A 239 -5.42 -14.64 -30.31
N SER A 240 -5.74 -15.92 -30.11
CA SER A 240 -6.12 -16.81 -31.21
C SER A 240 -7.10 -17.86 -30.76
N VAL A 241 -8.19 -18.04 -31.50
CA VAL A 241 -9.14 -19.16 -31.30
C VAL A 241 -8.41 -20.49 -31.29
N GLY A 242 -8.75 -21.32 -30.30
CA GLY A 242 -8.29 -22.70 -30.21
C GLY A 242 -6.82 -22.89 -29.84
N SER A 243 -6.03 -21.80 -29.71
CA SER A 243 -4.65 -21.89 -29.22
C SER A 243 -4.62 -22.32 -27.74
N ASN A 244 -3.56 -23.02 -27.35
CA ASN A 244 -3.20 -23.34 -25.99
C ASN A 244 -2.01 -22.48 -25.55
N LEU A 245 -1.65 -22.52 -24.27
CA LEU A 245 -0.49 -21.76 -23.80
C LEU A 245 0.81 -22.30 -24.42
N ASP A 246 0.94 -23.61 -24.61
CA ASP A 246 2.18 -24.24 -25.10
C ASP A 246 2.06 -25.01 -26.43
N SER A 247 0.90 -24.96 -27.08
CA SER A 247 0.70 -25.59 -28.38
C SER A 247 -0.28 -24.78 -29.24
N ALA A 248 -0.15 -24.95 -30.55
CA ALA A 248 -0.90 -24.27 -31.61
C ALA A 248 -2.41 -24.55 -31.63
N GLY A 249 -2.94 -25.35 -30.70
CA GLY A 249 -4.29 -25.88 -30.77
C GLY A 249 -4.46 -27.02 -31.76
N SER A 250 -5.69 -27.54 -31.84
CA SER A 250 -6.07 -28.70 -32.66
C SER A 250 -6.04 -28.46 -34.18
N THR A 251 -5.92 -27.22 -34.65
CA THR A 251 -5.84 -26.88 -36.07
C THR A 251 -4.40 -26.74 -36.59
N GLY A 252 -3.40 -26.60 -35.71
CA GLY A 252 -1.98 -26.54 -36.07
C GLY A 252 -1.53 -25.30 -36.85
N THR A 253 -2.41 -24.33 -37.07
CA THR A 253 -2.16 -23.13 -37.90
C THR A 253 -1.83 -21.87 -37.09
N HIS A 254 -1.94 -21.90 -35.76
CA HIS A 254 -1.82 -20.73 -34.90
C HIS A 254 -0.61 -20.82 -33.96
N SER A 255 -0.04 -19.68 -33.56
CA SER A 255 1.05 -19.67 -32.57
C SER A 255 0.50 -19.98 -31.18
N SER A 256 1.23 -20.75 -30.38
CA SER A 256 0.88 -20.93 -28.96
C SER A 256 0.99 -19.61 -28.20
N GLY A 257 0.39 -19.51 -27.01
CA GLY A 257 0.54 -18.31 -26.16
C GLY A 257 2.01 -17.99 -25.86
N ILE A 258 2.84 -19.02 -25.59
CA ILE A 258 4.28 -18.87 -25.36
C ILE A 258 5.01 -18.40 -26.64
N ASP A 259 4.63 -18.90 -27.81
CA ASP A 259 5.25 -18.46 -29.07
C ASP A 259 4.89 -17.01 -29.39
N SER A 260 3.65 -16.59 -29.12
CA SER A 260 3.23 -15.19 -29.22
C SER A 260 4.03 -14.30 -28.27
N ILE A 261 4.21 -14.71 -27.01
CA ILE A 261 5.06 -13.99 -26.03
C ILE A 261 6.49 -13.83 -26.57
N LYS A 262 7.08 -14.89 -27.13
CA LYS A 262 8.45 -14.86 -27.67
C LYS A 262 8.56 -13.97 -28.91
N ALA A 263 7.57 -14.02 -29.80
CA ALA A 263 7.50 -13.18 -31.00
C ALA A 263 7.37 -11.70 -30.63
N ASP A 264 6.65 -11.41 -29.54
CA ASP A 264 6.33 -10.06 -29.10
C ASP A 264 7.27 -9.50 -28.02
N LYS A 265 8.40 -10.18 -27.76
CA LYS A 265 9.35 -9.83 -26.68
C LYS A 265 9.75 -8.34 -26.67
N ASP A 266 9.97 -7.73 -27.84
CA ASP A 266 10.42 -6.34 -27.92
C ASP A 266 9.30 -5.36 -27.53
N TYR A 267 8.06 -5.70 -27.85
CA TYR A 267 6.89 -4.96 -27.38
C TYR A 267 6.70 -5.14 -25.87
N ILE A 268 6.82 -6.39 -25.38
CA ILE A 268 6.64 -6.73 -23.96
C ILE A 268 7.69 -6.04 -23.09
N LYS A 269 8.93 -5.93 -23.57
CA LYS A 269 10.03 -5.22 -22.88
C LYS A 269 9.66 -3.79 -22.48
N GLU A 270 8.89 -3.11 -23.32
CA GLU A 270 8.43 -1.73 -23.10
C GLU A 270 7.04 -1.65 -22.46
N ALA A 271 6.33 -2.78 -22.30
CA ALA A 271 4.99 -2.79 -21.73
C ALA A 271 5.03 -2.52 -20.22
N ASN A 272 4.14 -1.64 -19.75
CA ASN A 272 3.93 -1.36 -18.33
C ASN A 272 2.99 -2.40 -17.68
N THR A 273 2.09 -2.98 -18.48
CA THR A 273 1.12 -3.99 -18.04
C THR A 273 1.09 -5.17 -19.01
N ILE A 274 1.19 -6.38 -18.48
CA ILE A 274 1.10 -7.64 -19.21
C ILE A 274 -0.09 -8.43 -18.67
N ILE A 275 -0.99 -8.84 -19.54
CA ILE A 275 -2.18 -9.62 -19.18
C ILE A 275 -2.11 -10.97 -19.87
N VAL A 276 -2.16 -12.04 -19.07
CA VAL A 276 -2.27 -13.42 -19.55
C VAL A 276 -3.70 -13.89 -19.30
N ALA A 277 -4.49 -14.00 -20.35
CA ALA A 277 -5.88 -14.45 -20.32
C ALA A 277 -6.01 -15.76 -21.11
N HIS A 278 -5.20 -16.74 -20.70
CA HIS A 278 -5.09 -18.05 -21.34
C HIS A 278 -5.41 -19.15 -20.32
N GLY A 279 -6.33 -20.06 -20.66
CA GLY A 279 -6.74 -21.15 -19.76
C GLY A 279 -8.04 -21.87 -20.11
N THR A 280 -8.80 -21.42 -21.11
CA THR A 280 -10.08 -22.07 -21.46
C THR A 280 -9.90 -23.35 -22.28
N ASN A 281 -8.77 -23.49 -22.97
CA ASN A 281 -8.49 -24.60 -23.90
C ASN A 281 -7.66 -25.74 -23.31
N ASN A 282 -7.48 -25.82 -21.97
CA ASN A 282 -6.41 -26.57 -21.29
C ASN A 282 -5.06 -25.87 -21.46
N LEU A 283 -4.31 -25.62 -20.37
CA LEU A 283 -3.05 -24.86 -20.46
C LEU A 283 -2.01 -25.57 -21.33
N SER A 284 -2.01 -26.90 -21.32
CA SER A 284 -1.06 -27.71 -22.07
C SER A 284 -1.63 -29.08 -22.44
N HIS A 285 -1.27 -29.56 -23.62
CA HIS A 285 -1.57 -30.93 -24.07
C HIS A 285 -0.37 -31.88 -24.01
N THR A 286 0.83 -31.36 -23.74
CA THR A 286 2.08 -32.14 -23.81
C THR A 286 2.75 -32.35 -22.46
N ARG A 287 2.34 -31.58 -21.44
CA ARG A 287 2.91 -31.52 -20.09
C ARG A 287 1.92 -30.96 -19.07
N SER A 288 2.35 -30.81 -17.80
CA SER A 288 1.51 -30.21 -16.76
C SER A 288 1.26 -28.70 -16.97
N GLY A 289 0.10 -28.22 -16.52
CA GLY A 289 -0.25 -26.80 -16.54
C GLY A 289 0.76 -25.92 -15.78
N ASP A 290 1.27 -26.40 -14.64
CA ASP A 290 2.32 -25.73 -13.87
C ASP A 290 3.60 -25.48 -14.66
N SER A 291 4.02 -26.46 -15.47
CA SER A 291 5.20 -26.35 -16.32
C SER A 291 4.98 -25.32 -17.43
N ALA A 292 3.80 -25.33 -18.06
CA ALA A 292 3.43 -24.35 -19.07
C ALA A 292 3.36 -22.92 -18.51
N ILE A 293 2.80 -22.72 -17.32
CA ILE A 293 2.76 -21.41 -16.65
C ILE A 293 4.18 -20.89 -16.39
N ARG A 294 5.06 -21.72 -15.80
CA ARG A 294 6.44 -21.31 -15.50
C ARG A 294 7.19 -20.86 -16.76
N ASP A 295 7.03 -21.56 -17.87
CA ASP A 295 7.66 -21.18 -19.14
C ASP A 295 7.08 -19.90 -19.75
N ALA A 296 5.77 -19.70 -19.65
CA ALA A 296 5.14 -18.46 -20.10
C ALA A 296 5.65 -17.26 -19.30
N ILE A 297 5.68 -17.37 -17.97
CA ILE A 297 6.22 -16.32 -17.09
C ILE A 297 7.71 -16.10 -17.31
N LYS A 298 8.48 -17.17 -17.49
CA LYS A 298 9.90 -17.07 -17.84
C LYS A 298 10.07 -16.33 -19.17
N SER A 299 9.29 -16.67 -20.19
CA SER A 299 9.37 -16.01 -21.51
C SER A 299 9.01 -14.53 -21.43
N ILE A 300 8.02 -14.16 -20.59
CA ILE A 300 7.70 -12.75 -20.31
C ILE A 300 8.88 -12.06 -19.63
N LYS A 301 9.46 -12.65 -18.58
CA LYS A 301 10.60 -12.05 -17.85
C LYS A 301 11.87 -11.96 -18.70
N ASP A 302 12.14 -12.95 -19.53
CA ASP A 302 13.28 -12.99 -20.46
C ASP A 302 13.21 -11.88 -21.53
N SER A 303 12.04 -11.26 -21.74
CA SER A 303 11.94 -10.06 -22.60
C SER A 303 12.67 -8.84 -22.02
N GLY A 304 12.96 -8.85 -20.71
CA GLY A 304 13.53 -7.71 -19.97
C GLY A 304 12.51 -6.67 -19.53
N THR A 305 11.22 -7.02 -19.53
CA THR A 305 10.15 -6.12 -19.05
C THR A 305 10.23 -5.86 -17.55
N ASN A 306 9.90 -4.62 -17.16
CA ASN A 306 9.62 -4.24 -15.77
C ASN A 306 8.10 -4.08 -15.51
N GLY A 307 7.26 -4.47 -16.48
CA GLY A 307 5.81 -4.33 -16.40
C GLY A 307 5.16 -5.28 -15.40
N LYS A 308 4.02 -4.88 -14.86
CA LYS A 308 3.21 -5.71 -13.95
C LYS A 308 2.52 -6.82 -14.74
N ILE A 309 2.62 -8.05 -14.26
CA ILE A 309 2.00 -9.22 -14.89
C ILE A 309 0.70 -9.57 -14.15
N TYR A 310 -0.38 -9.73 -14.89
CA TYR A 310 -1.68 -10.18 -14.41
C TYR A 310 -2.09 -11.46 -15.13
N TRP A 311 -2.70 -12.40 -14.41
CA TRP A 311 -3.26 -13.62 -15.00
C TRP A 311 -4.75 -13.72 -14.70
N VAL A 312 -5.56 -13.84 -15.74
CA VAL A 312 -7.02 -14.00 -15.60
C VAL A 312 -7.35 -15.50 -15.53
N ASP A 313 -8.02 -15.94 -14.46
CA ASP A 313 -8.44 -17.33 -14.33
C ASP A 313 -9.71 -17.65 -15.16
N SER A 314 -10.01 -18.94 -15.35
CA SER A 314 -11.00 -19.41 -16.31
C SER A 314 -12.34 -19.77 -15.66
N ALA A 315 -13.45 -19.60 -16.40
CA ALA A 315 -14.80 -19.84 -15.90
C ALA A 315 -15.61 -20.77 -16.83
N ILE A 316 -15.33 -22.08 -16.75
CA ILE A 316 -16.14 -23.11 -17.40
C ILE A 316 -17.20 -23.62 -16.43
N THR A 317 -18.46 -23.50 -16.83
CA THR A 317 -19.61 -23.76 -15.96
C THR A 317 -20.26 -25.11 -16.22
N SER A 318 -21.18 -25.52 -15.35
CA SER A 318 -21.93 -26.77 -15.44
C SER A 318 -22.73 -26.95 -16.74
N SER A 319 -23.03 -25.88 -17.48
CA SER A 319 -23.67 -25.94 -18.80
C SER A 319 -22.70 -26.29 -19.94
N GLY A 320 -21.39 -26.24 -19.69
CA GLY A 320 -20.37 -26.53 -20.70
C GLY A 320 -20.13 -28.02 -20.91
N PRO A 321 -19.33 -28.41 -21.92
CA PRO A 321 -19.05 -29.81 -22.20
C PRO A 321 -18.33 -30.49 -21.02
N SER A 322 -18.80 -31.67 -20.63
CA SER A 322 -18.32 -32.41 -19.44
C SER A 322 -16.83 -32.71 -19.46
N GLN A 323 -16.22 -32.86 -20.64
CA GLN A 323 -14.79 -33.07 -20.80
C GLN A 323 -13.93 -31.92 -20.24
N TYR A 324 -14.48 -30.71 -20.14
CA TYR A 324 -13.78 -29.54 -19.62
C TYR A 324 -14.04 -29.25 -18.13
N HIS A 325 -15.01 -29.94 -17.52
CA HIS A 325 -15.43 -29.70 -16.14
C HIS A 325 -14.30 -29.95 -15.13
N LYS A 326 -13.49 -30.99 -15.35
CA LYS A 326 -12.31 -31.23 -14.50
C LYS A 326 -11.14 -30.32 -14.89
N ILE A 327 -10.98 -30.06 -16.19
CA ILE A 327 -9.88 -29.25 -16.73
C ILE A 327 -9.90 -27.85 -16.12
N VAL A 328 -11.06 -27.21 -15.99
CA VAL A 328 -11.13 -25.85 -15.40
C VAL A 328 -10.65 -25.81 -13.95
N GLY A 329 -10.97 -26.85 -13.16
CA GLY A 329 -10.49 -26.96 -11.78
C GLY A 329 -8.96 -27.08 -11.74
N ASP A 330 -8.39 -27.95 -12.56
CA ASP A 330 -6.95 -28.16 -12.64
C ASP A 330 -6.22 -26.90 -13.15
N VAL A 331 -6.77 -26.23 -14.17
CA VAL A 331 -6.23 -24.98 -14.73
C VAL A 331 -6.24 -23.88 -13.68
N ASN A 332 -7.37 -23.62 -13.03
CA ASN A 332 -7.46 -22.57 -12.02
C ASN A 332 -6.56 -22.87 -10.82
N LYS A 333 -6.48 -24.13 -10.39
CA LYS A 333 -5.55 -24.55 -9.34
C LYS A 333 -4.11 -24.25 -9.75
N SER A 334 -3.70 -24.60 -10.96
CA SER A 334 -2.36 -24.30 -11.48
C SER A 334 -2.10 -22.79 -11.55
N ILE A 335 -3.04 -21.98 -12.08
CA ILE A 335 -2.91 -20.51 -12.15
C ILE A 335 -2.75 -19.91 -10.76
N HIS A 336 -3.53 -20.37 -9.79
CA HIS A 336 -3.49 -19.82 -8.44
C HIS A 336 -2.26 -20.29 -7.65
N ASN A 337 -1.83 -21.54 -7.82
CA ASN A 337 -0.66 -22.09 -7.12
C ASN A 337 0.67 -21.54 -7.63
N ASN A 338 0.75 -21.13 -8.90
CA ASN A 338 1.99 -20.59 -9.48
C ASN A 338 2.08 -19.06 -9.43
N SER A 339 1.17 -18.34 -8.76
CA SER A 339 1.19 -16.87 -8.73
C SER A 339 2.45 -16.27 -8.09
N SER A 340 3.12 -17.04 -7.23
CA SER A 340 4.46 -16.72 -6.71
C SER A 340 5.53 -16.58 -7.80
N SER A 341 5.27 -17.05 -9.02
CA SER A 341 6.14 -16.85 -10.18
C SER A 341 6.21 -15.38 -10.62
N GLY A 342 5.45 -14.47 -10.02
CA GLY A 342 5.56 -13.02 -10.21
C GLY A 342 4.41 -12.40 -11.01
N TYR A 343 3.19 -12.90 -10.84
CA TYR A 343 1.98 -12.31 -11.41
C TYR A 343 0.83 -12.25 -10.41
N SER A 344 -0.04 -11.26 -10.56
CA SER A 344 -1.27 -11.13 -9.77
C SER A 344 -2.44 -11.82 -10.47
N VAL A 345 -3.24 -12.60 -9.74
CA VAL A 345 -4.40 -13.27 -10.33
C VAL A 345 -5.63 -12.37 -10.29
N ILE A 346 -6.32 -12.26 -11.43
CA ILE A 346 -7.63 -11.63 -11.58
C ILE A 346 -8.66 -12.78 -11.69
N SER A 347 -9.53 -12.89 -10.68
CA SER A 347 -10.43 -14.05 -10.59
C SER A 347 -11.76 -13.79 -11.30
N TRP A 348 -11.83 -14.08 -12.59
CA TRP A 348 -13.07 -14.11 -13.35
C TRP A 348 -13.98 -15.26 -12.88
N ALA A 349 -13.40 -16.39 -12.51
CA ALA A 349 -14.10 -17.54 -11.95
C ALA A 349 -15.00 -17.15 -10.76
N LYS A 350 -14.49 -16.31 -9.84
CA LYS A 350 -15.27 -15.83 -8.68
C LYS A 350 -16.32 -14.78 -9.02
N GLU A 351 -16.16 -14.03 -10.11
CA GLU A 351 -17.24 -13.14 -10.59
C GLU A 351 -18.40 -13.97 -11.19
N VAL A 352 -18.08 -15.10 -11.82
CA VAL A 352 -19.08 -16.00 -12.41
C VAL A 352 -19.80 -16.81 -11.32
N ASP A 353 -19.05 -17.41 -10.40
CA ASP A 353 -19.54 -18.17 -9.25
C ASP A 353 -18.83 -17.71 -7.95
N PRO A 354 -19.46 -16.83 -7.15
CA PRO A 354 -18.86 -16.28 -5.93
C PRO A 354 -18.46 -17.32 -4.87
N ASN A 355 -19.06 -18.51 -4.90
CA ASN A 355 -18.76 -19.58 -3.95
C ASN A 355 -17.65 -20.52 -4.44
N TYR A 356 -17.16 -20.31 -5.67
CA TYR A 356 -16.12 -21.15 -6.25
C TYR A 356 -14.78 -20.95 -5.53
N ASN A 357 -14.14 -22.06 -5.18
CA ASN A 357 -12.77 -22.06 -4.66
C ASN A 357 -11.78 -22.44 -5.77
N PRO A 358 -11.06 -21.47 -6.38
CA PRO A 358 -10.18 -21.73 -7.51
C PRO A 358 -8.90 -22.51 -7.15
N THR A 359 -8.60 -22.74 -5.88
CA THR A 359 -7.45 -23.55 -5.45
C THR A 359 -7.79 -25.01 -5.14
N SER A 360 -9.08 -25.38 -5.09
CA SER A 360 -9.48 -26.75 -4.72
C SER A 360 -9.12 -27.79 -5.79
N GLY A 361 -9.07 -27.37 -7.07
CA GLY A 361 -9.01 -28.27 -8.21
C GLY A 361 -10.38 -28.84 -8.61
N GLU A 362 -11.44 -28.35 -7.98
CA GLU A 362 -12.81 -28.74 -8.30
C GLU A 362 -13.37 -27.87 -9.43
N GLY A 363 -14.32 -28.46 -10.15
CA GLY A 363 -15.06 -27.87 -11.25
C GLY A 363 -16.18 -28.83 -11.65
N PRO A 364 -17.15 -28.40 -12.46
CA PRO A 364 -17.25 -27.07 -13.07
C PRO A 364 -17.79 -26.02 -12.10
N LEU A 365 -17.76 -24.74 -12.52
CA LEU A 365 -18.41 -23.66 -11.79
C LEU A 365 -19.94 -23.76 -11.91
N LYS A 366 -20.69 -23.19 -10.94
CA LYS A 366 -22.14 -23.02 -11.10
C LYS A 366 -22.43 -22.11 -12.30
N HIS A 367 -23.36 -22.53 -13.16
CA HIS A 367 -23.74 -21.74 -14.32
C HIS A 367 -24.42 -20.42 -13.94
N ASN A 368 -23.96 -19.34 -14.56
CA ASN A 368 -24.50 -17.99 -14.44
C ASN A 368 -24.84 -17.48 -15.84
N SER A 369 -26.11 -17.60 -16.21
CA SER A 369 -26.60 -17.29 -17.57
C SER A 369 -26.51 -15.81 -17.94
N ASP A 370 -26.33 -14.91 -16.96
CA ASP A 370 -26.12 -13.49 -17.22
C ASP A 370 -24.72 -13.21 -17.75
N LEU A 371 -23.73 -14.00 -17.32
CA LEU A 371 -22.31 -13.76 -17.58
C LEU A 371 -21.72 -14.75 -18.57
N ILE A 372 -22.16 -16.01 -18.55
CA ILE A 372 -21.68 -17.08 -19.42
C ILE A 372 -22.84 -17.58 -20.28
N SER A 373 -22.61 -17.76 -21.58
CA SER A 373 -23.59 -18.20 -22.55
C SER A 373 -24.02 -19.65 -22.31
N SER A 374 -25.04 -20.13 -23.02
CA SER A 374 -25.56 -21.50 -22.87
C SER A 374 -24.53 -22.59 -23.18
N ASP A 375 -23.46 -22.26 -23.90
CA ASP A 375 -22.33 -23.18 -24.14
C ASP A 375 -21.45 -23.41 -22.91
N GLY A 376 -21.70 -22.67 -21.83
CA GLY A 376 -21.02 -22.76 -20.55
C GLY A 376 -19.55 -22.33 -20.54
N ILE A 377 -19.03 -21.74 -21.62
CA ILE A 377 -17.63 -21.34 -21.79
C ILE A 377 -17.53 -19.85 -22.16
N HIS A 378 -18.22 -19.42 -23.22
CA HIS A 378 -18.04 -18.08 -23.76
C HIS A 378 -18.88 -17.06 -22.97
N PRO A 379 -18.33 -15.87 -22.65
CA PRO A 379 -19.12 -14.84 -22.00
C PRO A 379 -20.26 -14.33 -22.88
N THR A 380 -21.38 -13.95 -22.27
CA THR A 380 -22.42 -13.18 -22.96
C THR A 380 -21.91 -11.77 -23.27
N SER A 381 -22.65 -10.96 -24.04
CA SER A 381 -22.31 -9.54 -24.22
C SER A 381 -22.21 -8.77 -22.90
N LYS A 382 -22.99 -9.14 -21.88
CA LYS A 382 -22.91 -8.59 -20.52
C LYS A 382 -21.68 -9.14 -19.77
N GLY A 383 -21.41 -10.44 -19.94
CA GLY A 383 -20.22 -11.10 -19.40
C GLY A 383 -18.92 -10.49 -19.89
N SER A 384 -18.74 -10.29 -21.21
CA SER A 384 -17.54 -9.70 -21.79
C SER A 384 -17.24 -8.32 -21.23
N LYS A 385 -18.26 -7.46 -21.10
CA LYS A 385 -18.12 -6.13 -20.48
C LYS A 385 -17.68 -6.23 -19.03
N LYS A 386 -18.33 -7.09 -18.25
CA LYS A 386 -18.00 -7.30 -16.83
C LYS A 386 -16.59 -7.85 -16.64
N LEU A 387 -16.17 -8.79 -17.49
CA LEU A 387 -14.81 -9.34 -17.51
C LEU A 387 -13.77 -8.24 -17.79
N VAL A 388 -13.97 -7.43 -18.84
CA VAL A 388 -13.03 -6.36 -19.18
C VAL A 388 -13.00 -5.28 -18.08
N ASP A 389 -14.15 -4.87 -17.55
CA ASP A 389 -14.24 -3.92 -16.44
C ASP A 389 -13.49 -4.44 -15.19
N LEU A 390 -13.64 -5.73 -14.85
CA LEU A 390 -12.89 -6.38 -13.78
C LEU A 390 -11.38 -6.25 -14.05
N VAL A 391 -10.93 -6.62 -15.24
CA VAL A 391 -9.50 -6.58 -15.60
C VAL A 391 -8.95 -5.17 -15.50
N VAL A 392 -9.61 -4.18 -16.11
CA VAL A 392 -9.19 -2.78 -16.11
C VAL A 392 -9.19 -2.20 -14.70
N SER A 393 -10.19 -2.51 -13.88
CA SER A 393 -10.24 -2.05 -12.48
C SER A 393 -9.06 -2.57 -11.64
N LYS A 394 -8.66 -3.84 -11.86
CA LYS A 394 -7.54 -4.47 -11.15
C LYS A 394 -6.19 -3.93 -11.60
N ILE A 395 -6.05 -3.57 -12.87
CA ILE A 395 -4.83 -2.93 -13.39
C ILE A 395 -4.71 -1.50 -12.87
N LYS A 396 -5.79 -0.70 -12.92
CA LYS A 396 -5.80 0.70 -12.40
C LYS A 396 -5.50 0.79 -10.92
N SER A 397 -5.98 -0.18 -10.13
CA SER A 397 -5.68 -0.25 -8.70
C SER A 397 -4.28 -0.78 -8.38
N GLY A 398 -3.43 -1.02 -9.39
CA GLY A 398 -2.05 -1.45 -9.19
C GLY A 398 -1.90 -2.90 -8.73
N GLY A 399 -2.97 -3.70 -8.76
CA GLY A 399 -2.96 -5.10 -8.37
C GLY A 399 -2.99 -5.36 -6.86
N SER A 400 -3.95 -4.81 -6.12
CA SER A 400 -4.34 -5.39 -4.81
C SER A 400 -5.19 -6.63 -5.04
N SER A 401 -4.55 -7.80 -5.00
CA SER A 401 -5.22 -9.08 -4.86
C SER A 401 -5.50 -9.37 -3.38
N ASN A 402 -6.77 -9.43 -3.01
CA ASN A 402 -7.23 -10.29 -1.93
C ASN A 402 -6.82 -11.73 -2.25
N LYS A 403 -6.00 -12.38 -1.41
CA LYS A 403 -5.95 -13.84 -1.31
C LYS A 403 -5.60 -14.29 0.11
N ASN A 404 -6.51 -15.05 0.71
CA ASN A 404 -6.20 -16.02 1.75
C ASN A 404 -5.76 -17.34 1.08
N ASN A 405 -4.57 -17.81 1.49
CA ASN A 405 -4.07 -19.17 1.80
C ASN A 405 -4.34 -20.37 0.85
N SER A 406 -3.45 -21.36 0.67
CA SER A 406 -2.13 -21.70 1.25
C SER A 406 -1.55 -22.92 0.46
N GLU A 407 -0.24 -22.93 0.14
CA GLU A 407 0.80 -23.94 0.52
C GLU A 407 1.35 -24.70 -0.73
N GLU A 408 2.63 -25.02 -0.96
CA GLU A 408 3.89 -24.97 -0.19
C GLU A 408 5.08 -25.26 -1.17
N CYS A 409 6.28 -24.67 -0.98
CA CYS A 409 7.63 -25.32 -1.04
C CYS A 409 8.83 -24.33 -1.15
N LYS A 410 9.61 -24.26 -0.04
CA LYS A 410 11.09 -24.28 0.17
C LYS A 410 12.01 -23.84 -1.00
N ASP A 411 13.05 -23.00 -0.85
CA ASP A 411 14.04 -22.88 0.25
C ASP A 411 14.81 -21.53 0.22
N ASP A 412 15.26 -21.09 1.40
CA ASP A 412 16.36 -20.16 1.74
C ASP A 412 16.45 -18.72 1.18
N SER A 413 15.66 -17.80 1.75
CA SER A 413 16.15 -16.59 2.47
C SER A 413 15.02 -15.56 2.75
N LYS A 414 14.75 -15.33 4.05
CA LYS A 414 13.95 -14.24 4.68
C LYS A 414 12.53 -13.99 4.13
N SER A 415 11.55 -14.70 4.70
CA SER A 415 10.11 -14.59 4.42
C SER A 415 9.41 -13.45 5.19
N SER A 416 8.86 -12.45 4.50
CA SER A 416 7.96 -11.43 5.09
C SER A 416 6.57 -11.35 4.42
N GLY A 417 6.31 -12.10 3.34
CA GLY A 417 5.10 -11.94 2.51
C GLY A 417 3.76 -12.21 3.21
N ASN A 418 3.58 -13.37 3.85
CA ASN A 418 2.29 -13.75 4.48
C ASN A 418 2.06 -13.08 5.86
N PHE A 419 3.15 -12.77 6.57
CA PHE A 419 3.10 -12.19 7.91
C PHE A 419 2.50 -10.77 7.91
N ALA A 420 2.98 -9.91 7.01
CA ALA A 420 2.47 -8.54 6.88
C ALA A 420 1.02 -8.50 6.35
N GLU A 421 0.64 -9.43 5.48
CA GLU A 421 -0.73 -9.55 4.96
C GLU A 421 -1.71 -9.98 6.06
N THR A 422 -1.37 -11.02 6.82
CA THR A 422 -2.18 -11.49 7.95
C THR A 422 -2.31 -10.42 9.03
N LEU A 423 -1.23 -9.68 9.29
CA LEU A 423 -1.25 -8.54 10.21
C LEU A 423 -2.30 -7.51 9.83
N LYS A 424 -2.34 -7.09 8.55
CA LYS A 424 -3.30 -6.07 8.06
C LYS A 424 -4.75 -6.54 8.12
N GLN A 425 -5.00 -7.84 8.06
CA GLN A 425 -6.33 -8.41 8.26
C GLN A 425 -6.70 -8.44 9.74
N TYR A 426 -5.74 -8.66 10.64
CA TYR A 426 -6.01 -8.94 12.05
C TYR A 426 -5.99 -7.70 12.95
N ALA A 427 -5.15 -6.73 12.61
CA ALA A 427 -4.92 -5.54 13.41
C ALA A 427 -5.32 -4.27 12.66
N TRP A 428 -5.90 -3.31 13.39
CA TRP A 428 -6.06 -1.97 12.86
C TRP A 428 -4.69 -1.37 12.58
N ASP A 429 -4.59 -0.70 11.44
CA ASP A 429 -3.41 -0.01 10.96
C ASP A 429 -3.01 1.19 11.83
N LYS A 430 -3.94 1.66 12.66
CA LYS A 430 -3.76 2.79 13.57
C LYS A 430 -4.09 2.42 15.01
N PHE A 431 -3.47 3.10 15.97
CA PHE A 431 -3.84 3.02 17.37
C PHE A 431 -5.19 3.71 17.60
N LYS A 432 -6.16 2.96 18.14
CA LYS A 432 -7.54 3.40 18.37
C LYS A 432 -7.92 3.52 19.85
N GLY A 433 -6.94 3.61 20.75
CA GLY A 433 -7.20 3.68 22.21
C GLY A 433 -7.80 2.37 22.74
N LEU A 434 -8.68 2.43 23.74
CA LEU A 434 -9.29 1.23 24.38
C LEU A 434 -10.49 0.65 23.60
N ASP A 435 -10.43 0.74 22.27
CA ASP A 435 -11.45 0.22 21.36
C ASP A 435 -11.38 -1.31 21.29
N LYS A 436 -12.52 -1.98 21.51
CA LYS A 436 -12.66 -3.44 21.48
C LYS A 436 -13.19 -3.95 20.15
N GLU A 437 -13.52 -3.04 19.23
CA GLU A 437 -14.02 -3.41 17.92
C GLU A 437 -12.89 -3.94 17.06
N ALA A 438 -12.78 -5.26 16.97
CA ALA A 438 -11.79 -5.92 16.13
C ALA A 438 -12.19 -5.89 14.65
N ARG A 439 -11.21 -6.11 13.76
CA ARG A 439 -11.46 -6.29 12.33
C ARG A 439 -12.33 -7.52 12.08
N GLU A 440 -13.17 -7.47 11.06
CA GLU A 440 -14.08 -8.58 10.72
C GLU A 440 -13.31 -9.85 10.37
N GLU A 441 -12.22 -9.73 9.62
CA GLU A 441 -11.37 -10.87 9.27
C GLU A 441 -10.75 -11.51 10.52
N TYR A 442 -10.39 -10.71 11.52
CA TYR A 442 -9.91 -11.21 12.81
C TYR A 442 -11.01 -11.93 13.60
N LYS A 443 -12.23 -11.37 13.63
CA LYS A 443 -13.37 -11.99 14.31
C LYS A 443 -13.67 -13.38 13.73
N GLU A 444 -13.63 -13.53 12.41
CA GLU A 444 -13.81 -14.82 11.75
C GLU A 444 -12.67 -15.81 12.08
N ALA A 445 -11.42 -15.33 12.12
CA ALA A 445 -10.28 -16.16 12.53
C ALA A 445 -10.41 -16.65 13.99
N VAL A 446 -10.88 -15.79 14.89
CA VAL A 446 -11.15 -16.13 16.29
C VAL A 446 -12.26 -17.18 16.40
N LYS A 447 -13.38 -17.01 15.68
CA LYS A 447 -14.48 -18.01 15.65
C LYS A 447 -13.99 -19.37 15.16
N LYS A 448 -13.21 -19.39 14.07
CA LYS A 448 -12.60 -20.61 13.55
C LYS A 448 -11.67 -21.25 14.60
N ALA A 449 -10.79 -20.47 15.20
CA ALA A 449 -9.88 -20.92 16.24
C ALA A 449 -10.62 -21.57 17.43
N GLN A 450 -11.73 -20.96 17.88
CA GLN A 450 -12.57 -21.56 18.92
C GLN A 450 -13.14 -22.92 18.51
N SER A 451 -13.64 -23.05 17.27
CA SER A 451 -14.18 -24.32 16.75
C SER A 451 -13.12 -25.43 16.66
N GLU A 452 -11.85 -25.05 16.54
CA GLU A 452 -10.71 -25.95 16.42
C GLU A 452 -9.96 -26.17 17.75
N GLY A 453 -10.49 -25.65 18.86
CA GLY A 453 -9.88 -25.78 20.19
C GLY A 453 -8.56 -25.03 20.35
N ILE A 454 -8.39 -23.93 19.59
CA ILE A 454 -7.22 -23.06 19.66
C ILE A 454 -7.41 -21.98 20.74
N TYR A 455 -6.33 -21.64 21.44
CA TYR A 455 -6.29 -20.59 22.46
C TYR A 455 -6.68 -19.24 21.86
N THR A 456 -7.77 -18.66 22.38
CA THR A 456 -8.34 -17.37 21.96
C THR A 456 -8.44 -16.36 23.10
N GLY A 457 -7.73 -16.60 24.21
CA GLY A 457 -7.67 -15.66 25.33
C GLY A 457 -8.95 -15.68 26.17
N SER A 458 -9.48 -14.49 26.48
CA SER A 458 -10.63 -14.32 27.34
C SER A 458 -11.87 -15.08 26.84
N GLN A 459 -12.61 -15.70 27.77
CA GLN A 459 -13.94 -16.23 27.46
C GLN A 459 -14.98 -15.11 27.29
N ARG A 460 -14.74 -13.93 27.88
CA ARG A 460 -15.68 -12.80 27.84
C ARG A 460 -15.62 -12.06 26.51
N TYR A 461 -14.41 -11.80 26.00
CA TYR A 461 -14.17 -11.23 24.68
C TYR A 461 -13.08 -12.02 23.94
N PRO A 462 -13.44 -13.16 23.32
CA PRO A 462 -12.49 -13.98 22.57
C PRO A 462 -11.73 -13.17 21.52
N GLY A 463 -10.41 -13.35 21.47
CA GLY A 463 -9.50 -12.60 20.59
C GLY A 463 -9.10 -11.21 21.10
N ILE A 464 -9.80 -10.62 22.06
CA ILE A 464 -9.40 -9.36 22.71
C ILE A 464 -8.43 -9.70 23.84
N ASP A 465 -7.26 -10.21 23.47
CA ASP A 465 -6.22 -10.69 24.38
C ASP A 465 -4.87 -10.66 23.67
N CYS A 466 -3.84 -10.17 24.37
CA CYS A 466 -2.50 -10.03 23.80
C CYS A 466 -1.89 -11.37 23.36
N GLY A 467 -2.07 -12.43 24.16
CA GLY A 467 -1.59 -13.77 23.86
C GLY A 467 -2.36 -14.41 22.73
N ALA A 468 -3.69 -14.25 22.69
CA ALA A 468 -4.53 -14.74 21.61
C ALA A 468 -4.17 -14.10 20.27
N PHE A 469 -3.97 -12.77 20.26
CA PHE A 469 -3.56 -12.05 19.05
C PHE A 469 -2.22 -12.54 18.51
N VAL A 470 -1.17 -12.57 19.34
CA VAL A 470 0.16 -13.03 18.92
C VAL A 470 0.11 -14.49 18.46
N THR A 471 -0.62 -15.37 19.17
CA THR A 471 -0.79 -16.78 18.76
C THR A 471 -1.43 -16.90 17.39
N LEU A 472 -2.58 -16.25 17.16
CA LEU A 472 -3.30 -16.37 15.90
C LEU A 472 -2.56 -15.71 14.73
N LEU A 473 -1.89 -14.59 14.96
CA LEU A 473 -1.10 -13.93 13.92
C LEU A 473 0.06 -14.83 13.46
N ILE A 474 0.81 -15.43 14.39
CA ILE A 474 1.94 -16.31 14.07
C ILE A 474 1.48 -17.59 13.37
N LEU A 475 0.41 -18.23 13.85
CA LEU A 475 -0.11 -19.48 13.25
C LEU A 475 -0.70 -19.23 11.86
N ASN A 476 -1.59 -18.24 11.73
CA ASN A 476 -2.37 -18.06 10.50
C ASN A 476 -1.58 -17.38 9.37
N SER A 477 -0.51 -16.65 9.71
CA SER A 477 0.49 -16.20 8.73
C SER A 477 1.44 -17.31 8.27
N GLY A 478 1.41 -18.48 8.90
CA GLY A 478 2.36 -19.55 8.67
C GLY A 478 3.78 -19.25 9.15
N PHE A 479 3.99 -18.18 9.93
CA PHE A 479 5.31 -17.81 10.44
C PHE A 479 5.89 -18.93 11.33
N ASP A 480 5.07 -19.50 12.22
CA ASP A 480 5.41 -20.72 12.95
C ASP A 480 4.15 -21.50 13.32
N LYS A 481 3.93 -22.64 12.67
CA LYS A 481 2.75 -23.50 12.88
C LYS A 481 2.74 -24.17 14.26
N GLU A 482 3.88 -24.23 14.96
CA GLU A 482 4.01 -24.90 16.26
C GLU A 482 3.96 -23.93 17.43
N PHE A 483 3.94 -22.62 17.18
CA PHE A 483 3.97 -21.60 18.23
C PHE A 483 2.86 -21.81 19.26
N ASN A 484 3.21 -21.67 20.54
CA ASN A 484 2.29 -21.89 21.67
C ASN A 484 1.59 -23.27 21.57
N TYR A 485 2.36 -24.34 21.32
CA TYR A 485 1.85 -25.71 21.16
C TYR A 485 0.83 -25.86 20.02
N GLY A 486 1.13 -25.22 18.87
CA GLY A 486 0.23 -25.13 17.72
C GLY A 486 -1.08 -24.39 18.03
N GLY A 487 -1.08 -23.58 19.09
CA GLY A 487 -2.25 -22.93 19.65
C GLY A 487 -3.27 -23.86 20.29
N LYS A 488 -3.08 -25.19 20.29
CA LYS A 488 -4.10 -26.15 20.75
C LYS A 488 -4.19 -26.20 22.27
N LEU A 489 -5.38 -25.95 22.82
CA LEU A 489 -5.64 -26.06 24.26
C LEU A 489 -5.34 -27.46 24.80
N SER A 490 -5.63 -28.50 24.01
CA SER A 490 -5.29 -29.90 24.34
C SER A 490 -3.78 -30.19 24.37
N GLY A 491 -2.99 -29.40 23.62
CA GLY A 491 -1.53 -29.46 23.59
C GLY A 491 -0.86 -28.63 24.68
N GLY A 492 -1.65 -27.92 25.50
CA GLY A 492 -1.15 -27.08 26.59
C GLY A 492 -1.01 -25.60 26.23
N ALA A 493 -1.48 -25.15 25.06
CA ALA A 493 -1.48 -23.74 24.66
C ALA A 493 -2.21 -22.84 25.66
N GLY A 494 -1.72 -21.60 25.83
CA GLY A 494 -2.24 -20.72 26.86
C GLY A 494 -1.73 -19.30 26.78
N ASN A 495 -1.84 -18.60 27.92
CA ASN A 495 -1.46 -17.21 28.09
C ASN A 495 0.06 -16.99 28.01
N THR A 496 0.49 -15.77 28.32
CA THR A 496 1.88 -15.31 28.28
C THR A 496 2.88 -16.25 28.96
N LEU A 497 2.53 -16.84 30.12
CA LEU A 497 3.40 -17.77 30.84
C LEU A 497 3.66 -19.06 30.03
N THR A 498 2.61 -19.59 29.41
CA THR A 498 2.72 -20.77 28.54
C THR A 498 3.48 -20.45 27.26
N GLN A 499 3.19 -19.30 26.64
CA GLN A 499 3.89 -18.86 25.43
C GLN A 499 5.39 -18.69 25.67
N GLU A 500 5.77 -18.04 26.77
CA GLU A 500 7.17 -17.84 27.11
C GLU A 500 7.87 -19.17 27.41
N LYS A 501 7.20 -20.08 28.13
CA LYS A 501 7.74 -21.43 28.36
C LYS A 501 8.02 -22.14 27.04
N TRP A 502 7.07 -22.13 26.11
CA TRP A 502 7.24 -22.74 24.79
C TRP A 502 8.38 -22.07 24.00
N MET A 503 8.46 -20.73 24.00
CA MET A 503 9.52 -20.00 23.30
C MET A 503 10.91 -20.27 23.88
N LYS A 504 11.05 -20.43 25.21
CA LYS A 504 12.34 -20.81 25.83
C LYS A 504 12.85 -22.17 25.34
N GLU A 505 11.95 -23.11 25.09
CA GLU A 505 12.28 -24.46 24.62
C GLU A 505 12.55 -24.49 23.11
N ASN A 506 11.78 -23.72 22.32
CA ASN A 506 11.74 -23.88 20.86
C ASN A 506 12.40 -22.73 20.08
N TRP A 507 12.38 -21.51 20.60
CA TRP A 507 12.91 -20.30 19.97
C TRP A 507 14.25 -19.87 20.58
N GLN A 508 14.95 -18.93 19.94
CA GLN A 508 16.14 -18.33 20.50
C GLN A 508 15.78 -17.08 21.31
N SER A 509 16.39 -16.92 22.49
CA SER A 509 16.31 -15.69 23.27
C SER A 509 17.22 -14.63 22.65
N LEU A 510 16.69 -13.42 22.44
CA LEU A 510 17.48 -12.25 22.02
C LEU A 510 17.99 -11.44 23.22
N GLY A 511 17.39 -11.62 24.40
CA GLY A 511 17.74 -10.88 25.62
C GLY A 511 16.56 -10.06 26.15
N SER A 512 16.81 -9.31 27.21
CA SER A 512 15.87 -8.33 27.76
C SER A 512 15.86 -7.06 26.90
N GLY A 513 14.80 -6.25 26.97
CA GLY A 513 14.67 -5.04 26.15
C GLY A 513 15.89 -4.10 26.24
N ASN A 514 16.47 -3.90 27.42
CA ASN A 514 17.65 -3.06 27.62
C ASN A 514 18.98 -3.69 27.14
N GLU A 515 18.95 -4.95 26.69
CA GLU A 515 20.11 -5.69 26.20
C GLU A 515 20.10 -5.82 24.66
N ILE A 516 19.01 -5.42 24.00
CA ILE A 516 18.86 -5.49 22.55
C ILE A 516 18.86 -4.10 21.92
N SER A 517 19.32 -4.03 20.67
CA SER A 517 19.13 -2.85 19.81
C SER A 517 17.83 -3.04 19.01
N PRO A 518 16.90 -2.07 18.95
CA PRO A 518 15.68 -2.20 18.13
C PRO A 518 15.95 -2.56 16.66
N GLU A 519 17.10 -2.16 16.12
CA GLU A 519 17.55 -2.45 14.76
C GLU A 519 17.87 -3.94 14.55
N GLN A 520 18.13 -4.67 15.63
CA GLN A 520 18.35 -6.11 15.58
C GLN A 520 17.04 -6.87 15.42
N LEU A 521 15.89 -6.28 15.75
CA LEU A 521 14.58 -6.92 15.69
C LEU A 521 14.15 -7.17 14.25
N GLN A 522 13.49 -8.31 14.04
CA GLN A 522 12.97 -8.77 12.76
C GLN A 522 11.47 -9.02 12.86
N PRO A 523 10.70 -8.81 11.78
CA PRO A 523 9.29 -9.13 11.76
C PRO A 523 9.02 -10.56 12.26
N GLY A 524 8.15 -10.68 13.25
CA GLY A 524 7.82 -11.94 13.92
C GLY A 524 8.51 -12.17 15.27
N ASP A 525 9.47 -11.31 15.66
CA ASP A 525 10.03 -11.37 17.01
C ASP A 525 8.97 -11.01 18.05
N VAL A 526 8.93 -11.78 19.14
CA VAL A 526 7.93 -11.64 20.19
C VAL A 526 8.57 -11.10 21.46
N ALA A 527 8.02 -10.01 21.97
CA ALA A 527 8.33 -9.45 23.28
C ALA A 527 7.33 -9.97 24.30
N ILE A 528 7.81 -10.46 25.43
CA ILE A 528 6.92 -11.06 26.43
C ILE A 528 7.39 -10.79 27.87
N ASN A 529 6.41 -10.61 28.75
CA ASN A 529 6.59 -10.70 30.19
C ASN A 529 5.45 -11.54 30.80
N GLU A 530 5.35 -11.57 32.13
CA GLU A 530 4.36 -12.42 32.81
C GLU A 530 2.90 -12.06 32.49
N THR A 531 2.61 -10.79 32.14
CA THR A 531 1.24 -10.29 31.98
C THR A 531 0.92 -9.76 30.58
N HIS A 532 1.92 -9.53 29.73
CA HIS A 532 1.73 -8.96 28.41
C HIS A 532 2.70 -9.52 27.37
N THR A 533 2.22 -9.62 26.13
CA THR A 533 3.02 -9.99 24.96
C THR A 533 2.65 -9.10 23.78
N PHE A 534 3.63 -8.80 22.94
CA PHE A 534 3.42 -8.08 21.68
C PHE A 534 4.46 -8.53 20.66
N ILE A 535 4.28 -8.14 19.40
CA ILE A 535 5.10 -8.63 18.31
C ILE A 535 5.68 -7.47 17.51
N TYR A 536 6.98 -7.56 17.19
CA TYR A 536 7.63 -6.66 16.26
C TYR A 536 7.25 -7.06 14.84
N VAL A 537 6.70 -6.12 14.09
CA VAL A 537 6.22 -6.34 12.72
C VAL A 537 7.10 -5.65 11.67
N GLY A 538 8.02 -4.79 12.10
CA GLY A 538 8.86 -4.00 11.21
C GLY A 538 8.08 -2.94 10.43
N GLU A 539 8.67 -2.44 9.35
CA GLU A 539 8.00 -1.49 8.45
C GLU A 539 6.97 -2.25 7.60
N VAL A 540 5.69 -1.96 7.82
CA VAL A 540 4.59 -2.52 7.03
C VAL A 540 3.83 -1.35 6.40
N GLU A 541 3.78 -1.31 5.07
CA GLU A 541 3.17 -0.20 4.33
C GLU A 541 1.74 0.09 4.83
N GLY A 542 1.50 1.32 5.27
CA GLY A 542 0.19 1.75 5.74
C GLY A 542 -0.16 1.29 7.16
N PHE A 543 0.74 0.64 7.91
CA PHE A 543 0.57 0.28 9.32
C PHE A 543 1.45 1.21 10.18
N GLU A 544 0.89 1.95 11.15
CA GLU A 544 1.54 3.14 11.73
C GLU A 544 2.70 2.86 12.71
N SER A 545 2.93 1.60 13.09
CA SER A 545 3.93 1.21 14.09
C SER A 545 4.69 -0.05 13.68
N LYS A 546 5.93 -0.17 14.15
CA LYS A 546 6.72 -1.40 14.05
C LYS A 546 6.30 -2.46 15.06
N ILE A 547 5.30 -2.18 15.89
CA ILE A 547 4.76 -3.09 16.90
C ILE A 547 3.27 -3.23 16.69
N ALA A 548 2.78 -4.46 16.81
CA ALA A 548 1.36 -4.74 16.92
C ALA A 548 1.05 -5.39 18.27
N SER A 549 -0.06 -4.97 18.90
CA SER A 549 -0.48 -5.48 20.19
C SER A 549 -1.99 -5.41 20.38
N ALA A 550 -2.50 -6.20 21.33
CA ALA A 550 -3.86 -6.17 21.84
C ALA A 550 -3.82 -6.14 23.38
N SER A 551 -4.92 -5.80 24.06
CA SER A 551 -4.98 -5.83 25.53
C SER A 551 -6.16 -6.65 26.01
N TRP A 552 -5.92 -7.48 27.03
CA TRP A 552 -6.89 -8.42 27.58
C TRP A 552 -8.18 -7.73 28.01
N ASP A 553 -9.29 -8.08 27.35
CA ASP A 553 -10.63 -7.52 27.56
C ASP A 553 -10.70 -5.98 27.53
N GLU A 554 -9.71 -5.33 26.93
CA GLU A 554 -9.56 -3.88 26.94
C GLU A 554 -9.50 -3.30 25.54
N ARG A 555 -8.70 -3.90 24.65
CA ARG A 555 -8.37 -3.33 23.34
C ARG A 555 -8.13 -4.39 22.29
N ALA A 556 -8.77 -4.24 21.13
CA ALA A 556 -8.59 -5.09 19.96
C ALA A 556 -7.16 -4.99 19.38
N PRO A 557 -6.74 -5.92 18.51
CA PRO A 557 -5.44 -5.82 17.88
C PRO A 557 -5.29 -4.58 17.02
N MET A 558 -4.17 -3.89 17.16
CA MET A 558 -3.84 -2.69 16.41
C MET A 558 -2.35 -2.41 16.41
N ALA A 559 -1.91 -1.47 15.57
CA ALA A 559 -0.62 -0.83 15.71
C ALA A 559 -0.48 -0.22 17.10
N ASP A 560 0.65 -0.48 17.77
CA ASP A 560 0.91 0.00 19.12
C ASP A 560 2.13 0.92 19.12
N THR A 561 1.89 2.20 19.35
CA THR A 561 2.93 3.25 19.43
C THR A 561 3.39 3.51 20.87
N SER A 562 2.77 2.85 21.85
CA SER A 562 3.07 3.03 23.28
C SER A 562 4.13 2.06 23.79
N GLN A 563 4.25 0.89 23.18
CA GLN A 563 5.25 -0.11 23.56
C GLN A 563 6.65 0.33 23.14
N GLN A 564 7.60 0.15 24.07
CA GLN A 564 9.00 0.47 23.85
C GLN A 564 9.80 -0.83 23.73
N PRO A 565 10.44 -1.10 22.57
CA PRO A 565 11.20 -2.34 22.41
C PRO A 565 12.31 -2.55 23.44
N THR A 566 12.87 -1.44 23.94
CA THR A 566 13.96 -1.43 24.90
C THR A 566 13.51 -1.46 26.36
N ASP A 567 12.22 -1.64 26.66
CA ASP A 567 11.75 -1.76 28.04
C ASP A 567 12.32 -3.04 28.69
N PRO A 568 13.11 -2.93 29.78
CA PRO A 568 13.78 -4.06 30.42
C PRO A 568 12.81 -5.11 30.99
N LYS A 569 11.52 -4.80 31.13
CA LYS A 569 10.52 -5.75 31.61
C LYS A 569 10.19 -6.84 30.60
N PHE A 570 10.45 -6.58 29.31
CA PHE A 570 10.15 -7.51 28.24
C PHE A 570 11.39 -8.30 27.83
N ARG A 571 11.18 -9.58 27.57
CA ARG A 571 12.17 -10.50 27.01
C ARG A 571 11.79 -10.78 25.56
N TRP A 572 12.79 -10.76 24.70
CA TRP A 572 12.59 -10.93 23.26
C TRP A 572 12.99 -12.33 22.80
N TYR A 573 12.16 -12.92 21.95
CA TYR A 573 12.37 -14.24 21.37
C TYR A 573 12.21 -14.20 19.85
N ARG A 574 13.04 -14.98 19.15
CA ARG A 574 13.02 -15.14 17.70
C ARG A 574 12.93 -16.61 17.32
N LYS A 575 12.17 -16.93 16.27
CA LYS A 575 12.17 -18.26 15.67
C LYS A 575 13.57 -18.63 15.16
N LYS A 576 14.05 -19.83 15.53
CA LYS A 576 15.37 -20.33 15.12
C LYS A 576 15.49 -20.53 13.62
#